data_AF-A0A7R9QVQ3-F1
#
_entry.id   AF-A0A7R9QVQ3-F1
#
_cell.length_a   1.000
_cell.length_b   1.000
_cell.length_c   1.000
_cell.angle_alpha   90.00
_cell.angle_beta   90.00
_cell.angle_gamma   90.00
#
_symmetry.space_group_name_H-M   'P 1'
#
loop_
_entity.id
_entity.type
_entity.pdbx_description
1 polymer ?
#
loop_
_entity_poly.entity_id
_entity_poly.type
_entity_poly.pdbx_seq_one_letter_code
_entity_poly.pdbx_strand_id
1 'polypeptide(L)'
;DHYDHLDLGSVQALNTRFGSHLHWFVPSGLKGWMRGAVGVTRNVVELEWWQSARIPSKPDVQFVMTPAQHWTGRGLTDERRVLWGSWAVVGPKHRFFFAGDTAYCPVFKQIGEMYGPFDLAAIPIGAYEPRWLIESEHVDPEQAVQIHEDIGSKLSVGVHWGTFALAHEV
;
A
#
# COMPACT_ATOMS: atom_id res chain seq x y z
N ASP A 1 4.34 7.76 -1.08
CA ASP A 1 4.83 8.19 0.25
C ASP A 1 4.06 9.43 0.73
N HIS A 2 2.80 9.59 0.32
CA HIS A 2 1.98 10.76 0.64
C HIS A 2 1.76 10.90 2.16
N TYR A 3 1.43 12.12 2.59
CA TYR A 3 1.38 12.48 4.02
C TYR A 3 0.31 11.73 4.81
N ASP A 4 -0.80 11.42 4.17
CA ASP A 4 -1.92 10.64 4.69
C ASP A 4 -1.65 9.12 4.75
N HIS A 5 -0.60 8.64 4.06
CA HIS A 5 -0.15 7.24 4.10
C HIS A 5 1.19 7.02 4.83
N LEU A 6 1.95 8.09 5.05
CA LEU A 6 3.23 8.08 5.75
C LEU A 6 3.38 9.33 6.62
N ASP A 7 2.79 9.25 7.80
CA ASP A 7 2.86 10.29 8.83
C ASP A 7 4.15 10.17 9.65
N LEU A 8 4.96 11.24 9.66
CA LEU A 8 6.21 11.32 10.40
C LEU A 8 6.03 11.05 11.90
N GLY A 9 4.99 11.62 12.51
CA GLY A 9 4.73 11.47 13.95
C GLY A 9 4.46 10.02 14.33
N SER A 10 3.64 9.34 13.54
CA SER A 10 3.34 7.91 13.69
C SER A 10 4.58 7.02 13.55
N VAL A 11 5.42 7.24 12.53
CA VAL A 11 6.64 6.44 12.36
C VAL A 11 7.61 6.67 13.53
N GLN A 12 7.79 7.92 13.98
CA GLN A 12 8.61 8.24 15.15
C GLN A 12 8.11 7.55 16.42
N ALA A 13 6.82 7.65 16.72
CA ALA A 13 6.23 7.04 17.90
C ALA A 13 6.37 5.50 17.91
N LEU A 14 6.12 4.85 16.77
CA LEU A 14 6.29 3.40 16.61
C LEU A 14 7.76 2.97 16.74
N ASN A 15 8.69 3.71 16.13
CA ASN A 15 10.12 3.42 16.24
C ASN A 15 10.63 3.61 17.67
N THR A 16 10.19 4.67 18.37
CA THR A 16 10.53 4.87 19.79
C THR A 16 9.99 3.74 20.67
N ARG A 17 8.77 3.26 20.39
CA ARG A 17 8.13 2.21 21.21
C ARG A 17 8.72 0.82 20.99
N PHE A 18 8.98 0.43 19.74
CA PHE A 18 9.33 -0.95 19.39
C PHE A 18 10.77 -1.11 18.90
N GLY A 19 11.40 -0.04 18.43
CA GLY A 19 12.77 -0.04 17.91
C GLY A 19 13.03 -1.19 16.92
N SER A 20 14.09 -1.95 17.19
CA SER A 20 14.54 -3.08 16.37
C SER A 20 13.65 -4.33 16.45
N HIS A 21 12.53 -4.29 17.16
CA HIS A 21 11.59 -5.42 17.18
C HIS A 21 10.51 -5.26 16.10
N LEU A 22 10.32 -4.04 15.59
CA LEU A 22 9.43 -3.74 14.47
C LEU A 22 10.17 -3.97 13.14
N HIS A 23 9.46 -4.51 12.15
CA HIS A 23 9.92 -4.64 10.78
C HIS A 23 9.11 -3.71 9.88
N TRP A 24 9.80 -2.95 9.06
CA TRP A 24 9.22 -2.00 8.10
C TRP A 24 9.44 -2.55 6.70
N PHE A 25 8.36 -2.90 6.01
CA PHE A 25 8.36 -3.17 4.57
C PHE A 25 7.93 -1.90 3.88
N VAL A 26 8.80 -1.38 2.99
CA VAL A 26 8.59 -0.09 2.34
C VAL A 26 8.85 -0.21 0.84
N PRO A 27 8.23 0.64 0.01
CA PRO A 27 8.60 0.74 -1.39
C PRO A 27 10.06 1.16 -1.57
N SER A 28 10.69 0.70 -2.65
CA SER A 28 12.04 1.12 -3.03
C SER A 28 12.16 2.65 -3.14
N GLY A 29 13.23 3.20 -2.57
CA GLY A 29 13.50 4.65 -2.48
C GLY A 29 13.17 5.26 -1.11
N LEU A 30 12.39 4.59 -0.26
CA LEU A 30 11.93 5.17 1.00
C LEU A 30 12.90 4.98 2.19
N LYS A 31 13.88 4.08 2.11
CA LYS A 31 14.79 3.81 3.24
C LYS A 31 15.64 5.01 3.62
N GLY A 32 16.00 5.83 2.65
CA GLY A 32 16.70 7.10 2.89
C GLY A 32 15.89 8.02 3.80
N TRP A 33 14.59 8.14 3.53
CA TRP A 33 13.65 8.90 4.36
C TRP A 33 13.48 8.28 5.75
N MET A 34 13.27 6.96 5.83
CA MET A 34 13.13 6.23 7.11
C MET A 34 14.34 6.44 8.03
N ARG A 35 15.55 6.44 7.47
CA ARG A 35 16.77 6.71 8.22
C ARG A 35 16.92 8.20 8.56
N GLY A 36 16.76 9.08 7.58
CA GLY A 36 17.06 10.51 7.72
C GLY A 36 16.03 11.29 8.54
N ALA A 37 14.74 11.06 8.28
CA ALA A 37 13.66 11.80 8.93
C ALA A 37 13.28 11.22 10.30
N VAL A 38 13.46 9.91 10.49
CA VAL A 38 12.97 9.20 11.68
C VAL A 38 14.08 8.58 12.53
N GLY A 39 15.25 8.29 11.94
CA GLY A 39 16.32 7.57 12.63
C GLY A 39 16.13 6.05 12.67
N VAL A 40 15.29 5.48 11.81
CA VAL A 40 15.14 4.02 11.71
C VAL A 40 16.37 3.43 11.03
N THR A 41 17.15 2.64 11.76
CA THR A 41 18.43 2.09 11.29
C THR A 41 18.44 0.57 11.12
N ARG A 42 17.39 -0.13 11.58
CA ARG A 42 17.29 -1.59 11.54
C ARG A 42 15.93 -2.02 10.99
N ASN A 43 15.88 -3.21 10.42
CA ASN A 43 14.67 -3.88 9.91
C ASN A 43 13.83 -3.03 8.95
N VAL A 44 14.47 -2.26 8.09
CA VAL A 44 13.82 -1.59 6.96
C VAL A 44 14.17 -2.36 5.69
N VAL A 45 13.16 -2.96 5.08
CA VAL A 45 13.26 -3.73 3.84
C VAL A 45 12.59 -2.94 2.73
N GLU A 46 13.40 -2.51 1.76
CA GLU A 46 12.90 -1.92 0.51
C GLU A 46 12.57 -3.02 -0.47
N LEU A 47 11.42 -2.88 -1.12
CA LEU A 47 10.96 -3.80 -2.14
C LEU A 47 10.50 -3.03 -3.38
N GLU A 48 10.93 -3.51 -4.54
CA GLU A 48 10.32 -3.17 -5.82
C GLU A 48 9.11 -4.08 -6.09
N TRP A 49 8.35 -3.77 -7.14
CA TRP A 49 7.23 -4.62 -7.53
C TRP A 49 7.66 -6.06 -7.79
N TRP A 50 6.81 -6.99 -7.36
CA TRP A 50 6.98 -8.44 -7.40
C TRP A 50 8.13 -8.98 -6.54
N GLN A 51 8.91 -8.11 -5.90
CA GLN A 51 9.84 -8.53 -4.88
C GLN A 51 9.08 -8.86 -3.59
N SER A 52 9.68 -9.75 -2.81
CA SER A 52 9.09 -10.19 -1.56
C SER A 52 10.13 -10.36 -0.47
N ALA A 53 9.68 -10.28 0.76
CA ALA A 53 10.48 -10.55 1.94
C ALA A 53 9.67 -11.28 2.99
N ARG A 54 10.39 -11.81 3.98
CA ARG A 54 9.84 -12.57 5.11
C ARG A 54 10.48 -12.04 6.38
N ILE A 55 9.75 -12.09 7.48
CA ILE A 55 10.32 -11.81 8.79
C ILE A 55 11.07 -13.08 9.25
N PRO A 56 12.33 -13.00 9.72
CA PRO A 56 13.10 -14.19 10.11
C PRO A 56 12.40 -15.11 11.12
N SER A 57 11.66 -14.52 12.06
CA SER A 57 10.89 -15.27 13.08
C SER A 57 9.54 -15.82 12.59
N LYS A 58 9.13 -15.48 11.36
CA LYS A 58 7.88 -15.90 10.71
C LYS A 58 8.15 -16.27 9.23
N PRO A 59 8.96 -17.30 8.96
CA PRO A 59 9.39 -17.63 7.60
C PRO A 59 8.23 -18.05 6.70
N ASP A 60 7.11 -18.53 7.24
CA ASP A 60 5.97 -18.97 6.42
C ASP A 60 5.08 -17.84 5.92
N VAL A 61 5.31 -16.59 6.36
CA VAL A 61 4.54 -15.41 5.93
C VAL A 61 5.36 -14.56 4.98
N GLN A 62 4.89 -14.46 3.74
CA GLN A 62 5.51 -13.66 2.70
C GLN A 62 4.83 -12.30 2.59
N PHE A 63 5.62 -11.25 2.53
CA PHE A 63 5.17 -9.89 2.20
C PHE A 63 5.67 -9.60 0.80
N VAL A 64 4.76 -9.42 -0.14
CA VAL A 64 5.05 -9.13 -1.54
C VAL A 64 4.61 -7.71 -1.84
N MET A 65 5.52 -6.90 -2.36
CA MET A 65 5.17 -5.59 -2.90
C MET A 65 4.61 -5.79 -4.30
N THR A 66 3.35 -5.47 -4.52
CA THR A 66 2.68 -5.65 -5.82
C THR A 66 2.42 -4.28 -6.46
N PRO A 67 2.27 -4.18 -7.80
CA PRO A 67 1.99 -2.90 -8.44
C PRO A 67 0.63 -2.31 -8.04
N ALA A 68 0.54 -1.00 -8.23
CA ALA A 68 -0.69 -0.22 -8.22
C ALA A 68 -0.52 0.92 -9.24
N GLN A 69 -1.61 1.59 -9.63
CA GLN A 69 -1.55 2.77 -10.49
C GLN A 69 -1.72 4.03 -9.64
N HIS A 70 -0.60 4.65 -9.26
CA HIS A 70 -0.59 5.85 -8.44
C HIS A 70 0.74 6.61 -8.63
N TRP A 71 1.08 7.50 -7.71
CA TRP A 71 2.34 8.26 -7.70
C TRP A 71 2.83 8.50 -6.26
N THR A 72 3.94 9.22 -6.11
CA THR A 72 4.52 9.59 -4.81
C THR A 72 5.05 11.01 -4.89
N GLY A 73 5.13 11.71 -3.76
CA GLY A 73 5.71 13.04 -3.66
C GLY A 73 5.41 13.68 -2.32
N ARG A 74 6.38 14.40 -1.75
CA ARG A 74 6.21 15.12 -0.47
C ARG A 74 6.62 16.59 -0.56
N GLY A 75 7.31 16.98 -1.63
CA GLY A 75 7.72 18.34 -1.91
C GLY A 75 7.63 18.68 -3.39
N LEU A 76 8.20 19.83 -3.76
CA LEU A 76 8.03 20.39 -5.11
C LEU A 76 8.87 19.69 -6.20
N THR A 77 9.83 18.83 -5.83
CA THR A 77 10.82 18.26 -6.78
C THR A 77 11.09 16.77 -6.60
N ASP A 78 10.32 16.11 -5.74
CA ASP A 78 10.51 14.70 -5.38
C ASP A 78 9.40 13.77 -5.90
N GLU A 79 8.56 14.28 -6.80
CA GLU A 79 7.54 13.48 -7.48
C GLU A 79 8.15 12.21 -8.10
N ARG A 80 7.52 11.06 -7.85
CA ARG A 80 7.89 9.73 -8.36
C ARG A 80 9.34 9.29 -8.07
N ARG A 81 10.01 9.88 -7.06
CA ARG A 81 11.34 9.43 -6.61
C ARG A 81 11.32 8.19 -5.72
N VAL A 82 10.17 7.87 -5.14
CA VAL A 82 9.92 6.65 -4.36
C VAL A 82 8.91 5.81 -5.11
N LEU A 83 9.01 4.49 -5.04
CA LEU A 83 8.03 3.62 -5.64
C LEU A 83 6.68 3.70 -4.88
N TRP A 84 5.57 3.43 -5.55
CA TRP A 84 4.24 3.23 -4.95
C TRP A 84 3.79 1.79 -5.20
N GLY A 85 2.69 1.35 -4.58
CA GLY A 85 2.15 0.03 -4.87
C GLY A 85 1.18 -0.48 -3.83
N SER A 86 0.81 -1.73 -4.01
CA SER A 86 -0.04 -2.52 -3.14
C SER A 86 0.78 -3.59 -2.42
N TRP A 87 0.17 -4.30 -1.46
CA TRP A 87 0.82 -5.37 -0.71
C TRP A 87 -0.03 -6.63 -0.70
N ALA A 88 0.58 -7.75 -1.11
CA ALA A 88 0.04 -9.08 -0.86
C ALA A 88 0.78 -9.73 0.33
N VAL A 89 0.03 -10.12 1.36
CA VAL A 89 0.54 -10.86 2.51
C VAL A 89 0.07 -12.31 2.41
N VAL A 90 0.99 -13.21 2.09
CA VAL A 90 0.69 -14.62 1.79
C VAL A 90 1.19 -15.49 2.94
N GLY A 91 0.26 -15.96 3.77
CA GLY A 91 0.53 -16.92 4.83
C GLY A 91 0.14 -18.36 4.44
N PRO A 92 0.42 -19.35 5.30
CA PRO A 92 0.13 -20.76 5.04
C PRO A 92 -1.36 -21.09 5.05
N LYS A 93 -2.18 -20.29 5.76
CA LYS A 93 -3.63 -20.48 5.90
C LYS A 93 -4.44 -19.32 5.35
N HIS A 94 -3.91 -18.11 5.44
CA HIS A 94 -4.63 -16.89 5.11
C HIS A 94 -3.81 -15.98 4.21
N ARG A 95 -4.51 -15.29 3.33
CA ARG A 95 -3.93 -14.30 2.41
C ARG A 95 -4.68 -12.99 2.53
N PHE A 96 -3.94 -11.90 2.64
CA PHE A 96 -4.48 -10.55 2.74
C PHE A 96 -3.92 -9.66 1.63
N PHE A 97 -4.77 -8.78 1.08
CA PHE A 97 -4.36 -7.78 0.10
C PHE A 97 -4.65 -6.36 0.63
N PHE A 98 -3.68 -5.47 0.51
CA PHE A 98 -3.86 -4.04 0.76
C PHE A 98 -3.56 -3.29 -0.54
N ALA A 99 -4.58 -2.65 -1.11
CA ALA A 99 -4.47 -1.99 -2.41
C ALA A 99 -3.57 -0.75 -2.40
N GLY A 100 -3.40 -0.10 -1.24
CA GLY A 100 -2.88 1.27 -1.20
C GLY A 100 -3.85 2.25 -1.88
N ASP A 101 -3.33 3.39 -2.28
CA ASP A 101 -4.04 4.28 -3.20
C ASP A 101 -3.75 3.87 -4.63
N THR A 102 -4.80 3.83 -5.45
CA THR A 102 -4.68 3.36 -6.82
C THR A 102 -5.87 3.77 -7.66
N ALA A 103 -5.63 4.03 -8.93
CA ALA A 103 -6.62 3.90 -9.99
C ALA A 103 -6.77 2.44 -10.41
N TYR A 104 -7.83 2.15 -11.17
CA TYR A 104 -8.02 0.82 -11.72
C TYR A 104 -7.03 0.57 -12.86
N CYS A 105 -6.38 -0.60 -12.87
CA CYS A 105 -5.57 -1.04 -13.99
C CYS A 105 -5.53 -2.58 -14.10
N PRO A 106 -5.17 -3.15 -15.27
CA PRO A 106 -5.25 -4.59 -15.49
C PRO A 106 -4.37 -5.46 -14.57
N VAL A 107 -3.43 -4.86 -13.84
CA VAL A 107 -2.50 -5.58 -12.98
C VAL A 107 -3.19 -6.32 -11.84
N PHE A 108 -4.40 -5.90 -11.43
CA PHE A 108 -5.14 -6.55 -10.35
C PHE A 108 -5.52 -7.99 -10.71
N LYS A 109 -5.86 -8.26 -11.99
CA LYS A 109 -6.09 -9.63 -12.46
C LYS A 109 -4.82 -10.48 -12.33
N GLN A 110 -3.68 -9.92 -12.73
CA GLN A 110 -2.39 -10.59 -12.61
C GLN A 110 -2.04 -10.89 -11.13
N ILE A 111 -2.33 -9.94 -10.22
CA ILE A 111 -2.15 -10.15 -8.77
C ILE A 111 -3.05 -11.29 -8.28
N GLY A 112 -4.31 -11.33 -8.70
CA GLY A 112 -5.25 -12.40 -8.37
C GLY A 112 -4.78 -13.76 -8.87
N GLU A 113 -4.30 -13.84 -10.11
CA GLU A 113 -3.76 -15.07 -10.70
C GLU A 113 -2.52 -15.60 -9.96
N MET A 114 -1.62 -14.70 -9.52
CA MET A 114 -0.36 -15.11 -8.89
C MET A 114 -0.49 -15.39 -7.39
N TYR A 115 -1.32 -14.61 -6.68
CA TYR A 115 -1.36 -14.62 -5.21
C TYR A 115 -2.75 -14.90 -4.63
N GLY A 116 -3.80 -14.80 -5.44
CA GLY A 116 -5.17 -15.11 -5.02
C GLY A 116 -5.46 -16.62 -4.90
N PRO A 117 -6.68 -16.98 -4.48
CA PRO A 117 -7.70 -16.07 -3.94
C PRO A 117 -7.27 -15.49 -2.58
N PHE A 118 -7.65 -14.24 -2.31
CA PHE A 118 -7.41 -13.60 -1.01
C PHE A 118 -8.58 -13.86 -0.06
N ASP A 119 -8.30 -13.99 1.24
CA ASP A 119 -9.37 -14.15 2.24
C ASP A 119 -10.00 -12.81 2.60
N LEU A 120 -9.19 -11.76 2.62
CA LEU A 120 -9.60 -10.39 2.90
C LEU A 120 -8.78 -9.41 2.09
N ALA A 121 -9.41 -8.35 1.60
CA ALA A 121 -8.73 -7.21 1.01
C ALA A 121 -9.18 -5.89 1.67
N ALA A 122 -8.27 -4.93 1.75
CA ALA A 122 -8.57 -3.54 2.05
C ALA A 122 -8.37 -2.71 0.78
N ILE A 123 -9.45 -2.10 0.29
CA ILE A 123 -9.52 -1.44 -1.03
C ILE A 123 -10.07 -0.01 -0.85
N PRO A 124 -9.43 1.02 -1.41
CA PRO A 124 -9.92 2.39 -1.28
C PRO A 124 -11.28 2.57 -1.97
N ILE A 125 -12.16 3.38 -1.37
CA ILE A 125 -13.48 3.74 -1.92
C ILE A 125 -13.77 5.25 -1.82
N GLY A 126 -12.78 6.04 -1.40
CA GLY A 126 -12.89 7.49 -1.19
C GLY A 126 -11.81 8.23 -2.01
N ALA A 127 -11.86 9.55 -1.96
CA ALA A 127 -11.05 10.45 -2.77
C ALA A 127 -11.18 10.13 -4.26
N TYR A 128 -12.39 10.21 -4.82
CA TYR A 128 -12.65 9.81 -6.22
C TYR A 128 -13.37 10.88 -7.06
N GLU A 129 -13.87 11.99 -6.50
CA GLU A 129 -14.46 13.09 -7.28
C GLU A 129 -13.63 14.39 -7.29
N PRO A 130 -13.62 15.14 -8.42
CA PRO A 130 -14.29 14.83 -9.69
C PRO A 130 -13.46 13.87 -10.57
N ARG A 131 -14.13 12.90 -11.23
CA ARG A 131 -13.46 11.81 -11.98
C ARG A 131 -12.44 12.29 -13.01
N TRP A 132 -12.77 13.31 -13.81
CA TRP A 132 -11.87 13.82 -14.85
C TRP A 132 -10.52 14.33 -14.35
N LEU A 133 -10.40 14.62 -13.05
CA LEU A 133 -9.16 15.09 -12.43
C LEU A 133 -8.35 13.95 -11.80
N ILE A 134 -9.02 12.91 -11.29
CA ILE A 134 -8.38 11.96 -10.37
C ILE A 134 -8.58 10.48 -10.73
N GLU A 135 -9.26 10.18 -11.84
CA GLU A 135 -9.45 8.81 -12.32
C GLU A 135 -8.13 8.08 -12.65
N SER A 136 -7.06 8.81 -12.95
CA SER A 136 -5.74 8.25 -13.21
C SER A 136 -5.00 7.80 -11.95
N GLU A 137 -5.44 8.27 -10.79
CA GLU A 137 -4.78 8.05 -9.48
C GLU A 137 -5.66 7.31 -8.47
N HIS A 138 -6.98 7.43 -8.56
CA HIS A 138 -7.94 6.89 -7.59
C HIS A 138 -9.13 6.17 -8.25
N VAL A 139 -9.46 5.01 -7.70
CA VAL A 139 -10.69 4.28 -8.00
C VAL A 139 -11.90 4.94 -7.36
N ASP A 140 -13.04 4.83 -8.05
CA ASP A 140 -14.36 5.01 -7.44
C ASP A 140 -14.85 3.68 -6.81
N PRO A 141 -15.99 3.68 -6.10
CA PRO A 141 -16.51 2.46 -5.48
C PRO A 141 -16.84 1.33 -6.47
N GLU A 142 -17.21 1.64 -7.72
CA GLU A 142 -17.48 0.62 -8.74
C GLU A 142 -16.19 -0.09 -9.16
N GLN A 143 -15.15 0.69 -9.44
CA GLN A 143 -13.81 0.16 -9.71
C GLN A 143 -13.21 -0.59 -8.51
N ALA A 144 -13.53 -0.18 -7.27
CA ALA A 144 -13.11 -0.92 -6.08
C ALA A 144 -13.73 -2.33 -6.00
N VAL A 145 -15.01 -2.49 -6.41
CA VAL A 145 -15.64 -3.81 -6.55
C VAL A 145 -14.96 -4.62 -7.66
N GLN A 146 -14.60 -3.97 -8.78
CA GLN A 146 -13.85 -4.64 -9.85
C GLN A 146 -12.48 -5.15 -9.37
N ILE A 147 -11.76 -4.37 -8.56
CA ILE A 147 -10.51 -4.83 -7.92
C ILE A 147 -10.77 -6.05 -7.04
N HIS A 148 -11.84 -6.02 -6.23
CA HIS A 148 -12.23 -7.15 -5.37
C HIS A 148 -12.41 -8.45 -6.17
N GLU A 149 -13.11 -8.38 -7.30
CA GLU A 149 -13.32 -9.51 -8.20
C GLU A 149 -12.02 -9.98 -8.86
N ASP A 150 -11.23 -9.04 -9.40
CA ASP A 150 -10.01 -9.33 -10.17
C ASP A 150 -8.90 -9.97 -9.33
N ILE A 151 -8.76 -9.55 -8.07
CA ILE A 151 -7.81 -10.20 -7.15
C ILE A 151 -8.35 -11.52 -6.56
N GLY A 152 -9.61 -11.85 -6.83
CA GLY A 152 -10.29 -13.03 -6.28
C GLY A 152 -10.42 -12.97 -4.75
N SER A 153 -10.74 -11.80 -4.19
CA SER A 153 -10.92 -11.67 -2.74
C SER A 153 -12.27 -12.25 -2.29
N LYS A 154 -12.31 -12.95 -1.16
CA LYS A 154 -13.57 -13.46 -0.59
C LYS A 154 -14.36 -12.37 0.12
N LEU A 155 -13.66 -11.46 0.81
CA LEU A 155 -14.23 -10.34 1.53
C LEU A 155 -13.38 -9.09 1.29
N SER A 156 -13.99 -7.91 1.31
CA SER A 156 -13.27 -6.64 1.26
C SER A 156 -13.80 -5.63 2.26
N VAL A 157 -12.92 -4.79 2.75
CA VAL A 157 -13.23 -3.62 3.59
C VAL A 157 -12.83 -2.35 2.83
N GLY A 158 -13.76 -1.40 2.74
CA GLY A 158 -13.51 -0.08 2.16
C GLY A 158 -12.60 0.76 3.07
N VAL A 159 -11.53 1.30 2.51
CA VAL A 159 -10.59 2.23 3.18
C VAL A 159 -10.51 3.57 2.44
N HIS A 160 -9.67 4.50 2.92
CA HIS A 160 -9.43 5.81 2.31
C HIS A 160 -10.65 6.77 2.26
N TRP A 161 -11.74 6.44 2.96
CA TRP A 161 -12.96 7.25 3.04
C TRP A 161 -13.30 7.64 4.48
N GLY A 162 -14.13 8.68 4.66
CA GLY A 162 -14.73 9.04 5.95
C GLY A 162 -13.77 9.56 7.02
N THR A 163 -12.53 9.92 6.66
CA THR A 163 -11.50 10.36 7.62
C THR A 163 -10.95 11.75 7.30
N PHE A 164 -10.54 11.99 6.06
CA PHE A 164 -10.02 13.28 5.59
C PHE A 164 -10.77 13.70 4.31
N ALA A 165 -11.01 15.00 4.17
CA ALA A 165 -11.55 15.57 2.93
C ALA A 165 -10.41 15.77 1.93
N LEU A 166 -10.09 14.72 1.16
CA LEU A 166 -8.98 14.72 0.19
C LEU A 166 -9.44 14.99 -1.24
N ALA A 167 -10.73 14.82 -1.53
CA ALA A 167 -11.35 15.21 -2.78
C ALA A 167 -12.78 15.73 -2.53
N HIS A 168 -13.63 15.76 -3.55
CA HIS A 168 -14.89 16.51 -3.53
C HIS A 168 -16.17 15.67 -3.36
N GLU A 169 -16.05 14.35 -3.21
CA GLU A 169 -17.21 13.51 -2.93
C GLU A 169 -17.87 13.85 -1.59
N VAL A 170 -19.19 13.63 -1.50
CA VAL A 170 -20.04 13.99 -0.35
C VAL A 170 -20.27 12.80 0.58
#